data_AF-A0A0Q4X226-F1
#
_entry.id   AF-A0A0Q4X226-F1
#
_cell.length_a   1.000
_cell.length_b   1.000
_cell.length_c   1.000
_cell.angle_alpha   90.00
_cell.angle_beta   90.00
_cell.angle_gamma   90.00
#
_symmetry.space_group_name_H-M   'P 1'
#
loop_
_entity.id
_entity.type
_entity.pdbx_description
1 polymer ?
#
loop_
_entity_poly.entity_id
_entity_poly.type
_entity_poly.pdbx_seq_one_letter_code
_entity_poly.pdbx_strand_id
1 'polypeptide(L)' 'MSDEPTPTQRDMMRSLFKAHGGDKDAVIAAYAKAEREGRVLRLKNTIKYNADQYATEMWRDGIKKGWLA' A
#
# COMPACT_ATOMS: atom_id res chain seq x y z
N MET A 1 1.88 5.68 -26.24
CA MET A 1 2.57 5.45 -24.95
C MET A 1 1.49 5.57 -23.90
N SER A 2 1.21 4.51 -23.15
CA SER A 2 0.09 4.51 -22.21
C SER A 2 0.46 5.36 -21.00
N ASP A 3 -0.03 6.60 -20.96
CA ASP A 3 0.00 7.51 -19.80
C ASP A 3 -0.95 7.00 -18.70
N GLU A 4 -0.88 5.71 -18.33
CA GLU A 4 -1.57 5.27 -17.13
C GLU A 4 -0.80 5.83 -15.92
N PRO A 5 -1.43 6.66 -15.08
CA PRO A 5 -0.77 7.18 -13.89
C PRO A 5 -0.35 5.99 -13.03
N THR A 6 0.95 5.89 -12.74
CA THR A 6 1.45 4.86 -11.84
C THR A 6 0.65 4.93 -10.54
N PRO A 7 0.01 3.83 -10.10
CA PRO A 7 -0.84 3.86 -8.93
C PRO A 7 -0.09 4.45 -7.75
N THR A 8 -0.66 5.46 -7.09
CA THR A 8 -0.03 5.98 -5.88
C THR A 8 -0.03 4.88 -4.81
N GLN A 9 0.82 5.03 -3.80
CA GLN A 9 0.85 4.11 -2.66
C GLN A 9 -0.52 3.94 -2.00
N ARG A 10 -1.33 5.01 -1.96
CA ARG A 10 -2.70 4.96 -1.43
C ARG A 10 -3.65 4.22 -2.37
N ASP A 11 -3.53 4.41 -3.68
CA ASP A 11 -4.38 3.72 -4.65
C ASP A 11 -4.13 2.21 -4.64
N MET A 12 -2.84 1.80 -4.57
CA MET A 12 -2.50 0.40 -4.40
C MET A 12 -3.08 -0.16 -3.10
N MET A 13 -2.93 0.56 -1.98
CA MET A 13 -3.46 0.11 -0.70
C MET A 13 -4.98 -0.03 -0.73
N ARG A 14 -5.71 0.90 -1.35
CA ARG A 14 -7.17 0.81 -1.51
C ARG A 14 -7.58 -0.35 -2.42
N SER A 15 -6.86 -0.55 -3.52
CA SER A 15 -7.11 -1.65 -4.44
C SER A 15 -6.97 -2.99 -3.74
N LEU A 16 -5.88 -3.17 -3.00
CA LEU A 16 -5.63 -4.38 -2.19
C LEU A 16 -6.66 -4.53 -1.07
N PHE A 17 -7.02 -3.45 -0.39
CA PHE A 17 -8.05 -3.47 0.65
C PHE A 17 -9.40 -3.97 0.11
N LYS A 18 -9.82 -3.47 -1.06
CA LYS A 18 -11.04 -3.96 -1.72
C LYS A 18 -10.91 -5.41 -2.19
N ALA A 19 -9.77 -5.79 -2.77
CA ALA A 19 -9.51 -7.13 -3.27
C ALA A 19 -9.50 -8.19 -2.16
N HIS A 20 -9.04 -7.82 -0.97
CA HIS A 20 -8.93 -8.71 0.20
C HIS A 20 -10.04 -8.49 1.23
N GLY A 21 -11.08 -7.72 0.92
CA GLY A 21 -12.22 -7.50 1.82
C GLY A 21 -11.85 -6.86 3.16
N GLY A 22 -10.79 -6.06 3.19
CA GLY A 22 -10.29 -5.41 4.40
C GLY A 22 -9.47 -6.31 5.33
N ASP A 23 -9.15 -7.55 4.93
CA ASP A 23 -8.21 -8.40 5.68
C ASP A 23 -6.83 -7.74 5.74
N LYS A 24 -6.50 -7.23 6.92
CA LYS A 24 -5.27 -6.50 7.18
C LYS A 24 -4.02 -7.29 6.80
N ASP A 25 -3.96 -8.57 7.17
CA ASP A 25 -2.73 -9.35 6.99
C ASP A 25 -2.53 -9.69 5.51
N ALA A 26 -3.62 -10.01 4.81
CA ALA A 26 -3.60 -10.22 3.36
C ALA A 26 -3.21 -8.95 2.60
N VAL A 27 -3.76 -7.78 2.99
CA VAL A 27 -3.45 -6.48 2.37
C VAL A 27 -1.98 -6.11 2.57
N ILE A 28 -1.45 -6.27 3.78
CA ILE A 28 -0.04 -5.97 4.09
C ILE A 28 0.89 -6.88 3.28
N ALA A 29 0.63 -8.19 3.26
CA ALA A 29 1.43 -9.14 2.51
C ALA A 29 1.42 -8.84 1.00
N ALA A 30 0.26 -8.52 0.45
CA ALA A 30 0.11 -8.19 -0.97
C ALA A 30 0.81 -6.86 -1.32
N TYR A 31 0.74 -5.85 -0.43
CA TYR A 31 1.43 -4.58 -0.63
C TYR A 31 2.94 -4.76 -0.57
N ALA A 32 3.44 -5.48 0.43
CA ALA A 32 4.87 -5.74 0.57
C ALA A 32 5.42 -6.51 -0.63
N LYS A 33 4.65 -7.46 -1.17
CA LYS A 33 4.99 -8.16 -2.42
C LYS A 33 5.02 -7.20 -3.61
N ALA A 34 4.00 -6.36 -3.79
CA ALA A 34 3.94 -5.39 -4.88
C ALA A 34 5.13 -4.42 -4.84
N GLU A 35 5.57 -4.02 -3.65
CA GLU A 35 6.73 -3.17 -3.48
C GLU A 35 8.05 -3.89 -3.80
N ARG A 36 8.22 -5.14 -3.34
CA ARG A 36 9.40 -5.97 -3.67
C ARG A 36 9.51 -6.24 -5.18
N GLU A 37 8.38 -6.34 -5.87
CA GLU A 37 8.31 -6.49 -7.32
C GLU A 37 8.46 -5.17 -8.08
N GLY A 38 8.63 -4.03 -7.39
CA GLY A 38 8.80 -2.72 -8.01
C GLY A 38 7.53 -2.11 -8.61
N ARG A 39 6.35 -2.71 -8.35
CA ARG A 39 5.04 -2.20 -8.82
C ARG A 39 4.58 -0.96 -8.05
N VAL A 40 5.16 -0.72 -6.88
CA VAL A 40 4.93 0.48 -6.06
C VAL A 40 6.27 1.10 -5.72
N LEU A 41 6.43 2.37 -6.07
CA LEU A 41 7.59 3.16 -5.66
C LEU A 41 7.27 3.91 -4.37
N ARG A 42 8.18 3.80 -3.39
CA ARG A 42 8.09 4.63 -2.19
C ARG A 42 8.50 6.06 -2.50
N LEU A 43 7.56 7.00 -2.33
CA LEU A 43 7.82 8.43 -2.58
C LEU A 43 8.79 9.02 -1.54
N LYS A 44 8.72 8.58 -0.28
CA LYS A 44 9.68 8.94 0.79
C LYS A 44 9.84 7.78 1.76
N ASN A 45 11.08 7.36 2.01
CA ASN A 45 11.45 6.38 3.04
C ASN A 45 12.38 7.03 4.07
N THR A 46 11.96 8.15 4.67
CA THR A 46 12.77 8.93 5.63
C THR A 46 13.09 8.18 6.92
N ILE A 47 12.25 7.19 7.24
CA ILE A 47 12.41 6.25 8.35
C ILE A 47 12.68 4.92 7.66
N LYS A 48 13.76 4.21 7.99
CA LYS A 48 14.22 2.97 7.31
C LYS A 48 13.26 1.78 7.49
N TYR A 49 11.97 1.95 7.22
CA TYR A 49 10.99 0.88 7.30
C TYR A 49 11.27 -0.16 6.22
N ASN A 50 11.04 -1.43 6.56
CA ASN A 50 10.87 -2.47 5.55
C ASN A 50 9.46 -2.41 4.95
N ALA A 51 9.19 -3.21 3.91
CA ALA A 51 7.92 -3.16 3.18
C ALA A 51 6.71 -3.50 4.05
N ASP A 52 6.88 -4.44 4.96
CA ASP A 52 5.81 -4.88 5.85
C ASP A 52 5.48 -3.82 6.90
N GLN A 53 6.50 -3.19 7.51
CA GLN A 53 6.33 -2.08 8.45
C GLN A 53 5.67 -0.88 7.77
N TYR A 54 6.13 -0.55 6.56
CA TYR A 54 5.58 0.56 5.80
C TYR A 54 4.11 0.34 5.43
N ALA A 55 3.77 -0.86 4.95
CA ALA A 55 2.40 -1.26 4.64
C ALA A 55 1.50 -1.25 5.88
N THR A 56 2.01 -1.70 7.03
CA THR A 56 1.29 -1.70 8.30
C THR A 56 0.93 -0.29 8.76
N GLU A 57 1.90 0.63 8.74
CA GLU A 57 1.66 2.03 9.13
C GLU A 57 0.73 2.74 8.15
N MET A 58 0.84 2.44 6.85
CA MET A 58 -0.06 2.99 5.84
C MET A 58 -1.49 2.49 5.99
N TRP A 59 -1.69 1.21 6.31
CA TRP A 59 -3.01 0.66 6.62
C TRP A 59 -3.60 1.34 7.86
N ARG A 60 -2.81 1.46 8.95
CA ARG A 60 -3.24 2.16 10.17
C ARG A 60 -3.61 3.62 9.90
N ASP A 61 -2.81 4.34 9.11
CA ASP A 61 -3.11 5.72 8.71
C ASP A 61 -4.43 5.80 7.93
N GLY A 62 -4.68 4.84 7.03
CA GLY A 62 -5.90 4.79 6.24
C GLY A 62 -7.16 4.49 7.01
N ILE A 63 -7.09 3.58 7.99
CA ILE A 63 -8.20 3.34 8.91
C ILE A 63 -8.41 4.56 9.80
N LYS A 64 -7.33 5.10 10.41
CA LYS A 64 -7.40 6.24 11.33
C LYS A 64 -7.97 7.50 10.67
N LYS A 65 -7.61 7.75 9.41
CA LYS A 65 -8.08 8.92 8.64
C LYS A 65 -9.32 8.64 7.79
N GLY A 66 -9.84 7.41 7.81
CA GLY A 66 -11.06 7.03 7.10
C GLY A 66 -10.96 7.03 5.56
N TRP A 67 -9.75 6.91 4.99
CA TRP A 67 -9.59 6.78 3.54
C TRP A 67 -9.45 5.32 3.06
N LEU A 68 -9.21 4.39 3.99
CA LEU A 68 -9.45 2.96 3.84
C LEU A 68 -10.79 2.65 4.52
N ALA A 69 -11.88 2.80 3.79
CA ALA A 69 -13.25 2.52 4.21
C ALA A 69 -14.01 1.91 3.02
#